data_AF-A0A3D8HX86-F1
#
_entry.id   AF-A0A3D8HX86-F1
#
_cell.length_a   1.000
_cell.length_b   1.000
_cell.length_c   1.000
_cell.angle_alpha   90.00
_cell.angle_beta   90.00
_cell.angle_gamma   90.00
#
_symmetry.space_group_name_H-M   'P 1'
#
loop_
_entity.id
_entity.type
_entity.pdbx_description
1 polymer ?
#
loop_
_entity_poly.entity_id
_entity_poly.type
_entity_poly.pdbx_seq_one_letter_code
_entity_poly.pdbx_strand_id
1 'polypeptide(L)'
;MLFNQNLKHNFAHKERFYTLADEYSQNLSQNRLIVASLLKLQKLKFSSSTRLLQFRFIFDDIAQSTNYKADFAKCVNSRHFKAYEQILPWCKLFLEKLTPSPYSGSSKASALLFDMNKLFESFVAFYIKNVVKNT
;
A
#
# COMPACT_ATOMS: atom_id res chain seq x y z
N MET A 1 33.61 -4.33 9.77
CA MET A 1 33.86 -3.87 11.16
C MET A 1 34.33 -2.42 11.13
N LEU A 2 33.86 -1.59 12.05
CA LEU A 2 34.33 -0.21 12.19
C LEU A 2 35.40 -0.16 13.27
N PHE A 3 36.66 -0.26 12.86
CA PHE A 3 37.79 -0.49 13.75
C PHE A 3 37.94 0.58 14.85
N ASN A 4 37.79 1.86 14.49
CA ASN A 4 37.89 2.97 15.43
C ASN A 4 36.76 2.93 16.49
N GLN A 5 35.52 2.65 16.08
CA GLN A 5 34.39 2.52 17.00
C GLN A 5 34.50 1.27 17.88
N ASN A 6 35.05 0.17 17.33
CA ASN A 6 35.28 -1.05 18.08
C ASN A 6 36.29 -0.84 19.22
N LEU A 7 37.40 -0.17 18.96
CA LEU A 7 38.39 0.15 20.00
C LEU A 7 37.81 1.07 21.09
N LYS A 8 36.90 2.00 20.74
CA LYS A 8 36.26 2.89 21.72
C LYS A 8 35.26 2.17 22.62
N HIS A 9 34.41 1.31 22.06
CA HIS A 9 33.29 0.71 22.79
C HIS A 9 33.62 -0.68 23.39
N ASN A 10 34.55 -1.43 22.80
CA ASN A 10 34.80 -2.84 23.14
C ASN A 10 36.25 -3.08 23.59
N PHE A 11 36.92 -2.08 24.16
CA PHE A 11 38.32 -2.22 24.63
C PHE A 11 38.48 -3.28 25.73
N ALA A 12 37.58 -3.28 26.72
CA ALA A 12 37.58 -4.26 27.81
C ALA A 12 36.84 -5.57 27.46
N HIS A 13 35.83 -5.48 26.59
CA HIS A 13 34.97 -6.58 26.18
C HIS A 13 35.41 -7.16 24.83
N LYS A 14 36.46 -7.99 24.85
CA LYS A 14 37.05 -8.61 23.64
C LYS A 14 36.11 -9.60 22.95
N GLU A 15 35.04 -10.01 23.61
CA GLU A 15 33.96 -10.85 23.10
C GLU A 15 32.96 -10.11 22.19
N ARG A 16 33.02 -8.77 22.13
CA ARG A 16 32.09 -7.95 21.33
C ARG A 16 32.80 -7.27 20.16
N PHE A 17 32.07 -7.11 19.06
CA PHE A 17 32.56 -6.40 17.88
C PHE A 17 31.60 -5.30 17.44
N TYR A 18 32.16 -4.13 17.13
CA TYR A 18 31.43 -3.02 16.55
C TYR A 18 31.46 -3.15 15.02
N THR A 19 30.34 -3.61 14.47
CA THR A 19 30.13 -3.80 13.04
C THR A 19 29.05 -2.85 12.53
N LEU A 20 29.24 -2.37 11.31
CA LEU A 20 28.17 -1.81 10.49
C LEU A 20 27.94 -2.80 9.37
N ALA A 21 26.69 -3.23 9.24
CA ALA A 21 26.23 -4.15 8.23
C ALA A 21 24.89 -3.64 7.71
N ASP A 22 24.64 -3.87 6.43
CA ASP A 22 23.36 -3.57 5.83
C ASP A 22 22.42 -4.74 6.08
N GLU A 23 21.41 -4.52 6.92
CA GLU A 23 20.38 -5.51 7.18
C GLU A 23 19.29 -5.42 6.11
N TYR A 24 18.96 -6.55 5.49
CA TYR A 24 17.83 -6.61 4.58
C TYR A 24 16.52 -6.51 5.38
N SER A 25 15.80 -5.40 5.20
CA SER A 25 14.49 -5.20 5.81
C SER A 25 13.40 -5.09 4.76
N GLN A 26 12.31 -5.82 4.96
CA GLN A 26 11.10 -5.67 4.15
C GLN A 26 10.28 -4.42 4.54
N ASN A 27 10.63 -3.70 5.61
CA ASN A 27 9.93 -2.49 6.06
C ASN A 27 10.30 -1.24 5.22
N LEU A 28 10.10 -1.38 3.91
CA LEU A 28 10.27 -0.35 2.89
C LEU A 28 9.04 0.57 2.82
N SER A 29 9.23 1.82 2.41
CA SER A 29 8.10 2.77 2.29
C SER A 29 7.04 2.28 1.30
N GLN A 30 7.45 1.62 0.21
CA GLN A 30 6.56 1.00 -0.76
C GLN A 30 5.66 -0.05 -0.09
N ASN A 31 6.24 -0.92 0.74
CA ASN A 31 5.50 -1.99 1.41
C ASN A 31 4.56 -1.42 2.48
N ARG A 32 4.99 -0.41 3.25
CA ARG A 32 4.13 0.29 4.21
C ARG A 32 2.88 0.89 3.56
N LEU A 33 3.00 1.41 2.34
CA LEU A 33 1.88 1.95 1.55
C LEU A 33 0.92 0.86 1.06
N ILE A 34 1.45 -0.29 0.63
CA ILE A 34 0.64 -1.46 0.24
C ILE A 34 -0.16 -1.96 1.44
N VAL A 35 0.50 -2.13 2.59
CA VAL A 35 -0.07 -2.52 3.88
C VAL A 35 -1.20 -1.58 4.29
N ALA A 36 -0.98 -0.26 4.20
CA ALA A 36 -2.02 0.73 4.47
C ALA A 36 -3.21 0.63 3.50
N SER A 37 -2.94 0.38 2.22
CA SER A 37 -3.97 0.22 1.18
C SER A 37 -4.83 -1.02 1.45
N LEU A 38 -4.21 -2.15 1.77
CA LEU A 38 -4.90 -3.40 2.10
C LEU A 38 -5.82 -3.24 3.32
N LEU A 39 -5.35 -2.58 4.39
CA LEU A 39 -6.17 -2.30 5.57
C LEU A 39 -7.39 -1.43 5.24
N LYS A 40 -7.23 -0.46 4.35
CA LYS A 40 -8.32 0.39 3.91
C LYS A 40 -9.33 -0.37 3.06
N LEU A 41 -8.86 -1.23 2.17
CA LEU A 41 -9.71 -2.11 1.36
C LEU A 41 -10.45 -3.15 2.20
N GLN A 42 -9.83 -3.68 3.25
CA GLN A 42 -10.47 -4.66 4.14
C GLN A 42 -11.69 -4.07 4.89
N LYS A 43 -11.69 -2.76 5.16
CA LYS A 43 -12.85 -2.06 5.76
C LYS A 43 -14.05 -1.98 4.80
N LEU A 44 -13.79 -2.00 3.49
CA LEU A 44 -14.82 -2.04 2.47
C LEU A 44 -15.21 -3.50 2.30
N LYS A 45 -16.40 -3.88 2.78
CA LYS A 45 -16.86 -5.28 2.74
C LYS A 45 -17.00 -5.75 1.29
N PHE A 46 -16.01 -6.50 0.80
CA PHE A 46 -15.99 -7.09 -0.54
C PHE A 46 -16.16 -8.61 -0.50
N SER A 47 -16.67 -9.18 -1.60
CA SER A 47 -16.73 -10.64 -1.83
C SER A 47 -15.33 -11.30 -1.79
N SER A 48 -14.28 -10.54 -2.10
CA SER A 48 -12.88 -10.98 -2.13
C SER A 48 -12.14 -10.87 -0.77
N SER A 49 -12.86 -10.78 0.35
CA SER A 49 -12.29 -10.58 1.69
C SER A 49 -11.24 -11.63 2.09
N THR A 50 -11.41 -12.90 1.68
CA THR A 50 -10.46 -14.00 1.96
C THR A 50 -9.10 -13.79 1.31
N ARG A 51 -9.06 -13.28 0.07
CA ARG A 51 -7.81 -12.99 -0.65
C ARG A 51 -7.07 -11.81 -0.02
N LEU A 52 -7.78 -10.80 0.45
CA LEU A 52 -7.17 -9.65 1.14
C LEU A 52 -6.48 -10.08 2.45
N LEU A 53 -7.07 -11.02 3.18
CA LEU A 53 -6.46 -11.59 4.39
C LEU A 53 -5.18 -12.37 4.07
N GLN A 54 -5.17 -13.17 3.00
CA GLN A 54 -3.96 -13.89 2.56
C GLN A 54 -2.83 -12.92 2.22
N PHE A 55 -3.12 -11.85 1.46
CA PHE A 55 -2.11 -10.83 1.17
C PHE A 55 -1.66 -10.09 2.42
N ARG A 56 -2.56 -9.87 3.39
CA ARG A 56 -2.19 -9.24 4.66
C ARG A 56 -1.18 -10.08 5.42
N PHE A 57 -1.38 -11.40 5.46
CA PHE A 57 -0.48 -12.34 6.13
C PHE A 57 0.97 -12.30 5.57
N ILE A 58 1.13 -12.09 4.26
CA ILE A 58 2.46 -11.95 3.63
C ILE A 58 3.22 -10.72 4.17
N PHE A 59 2.52 -9.71 4.65
CA PHE A 59 3.10 -8.44 5.10
C PHE A 59 2.92 -8.20 6.61
N ASP A 60 2.79 -9.27 7.40
CA ASP A 60 2.42 -9.14 8.82
C ASP A 60 3.48 -8.38 9.64
N ASP A 61 4.76 -8.59 9.33
CA ASP A 61 5.89 -7.93 9.98
C ASP A 61 6.10 -6.46 9.54
N ILE A 62 5.27 -5.95 8.63
CA ILE A 62 5.43 -4.61 8.06
C ILE A 62 4.42 -3.65 8.68
N ALA A 63 4.97 -2.61 9.32
CA ALA A 63 4.17 -1.53 9.89
C ALA A 63 3.36 -0.80 8.80
N GLN A 64 2.15 -0.38 9.14
CA GLN A 64 1.36 0.48 8.25
C GLN A 64 2.00 1.87 8.11
N SER A 65 1.88 2.48 6.93
CA SER A 65 2.28 3.88 6.72
C SER A 65 1.44 4.82 7.59
N THR A 66 2.09 5.67 8.37
CA THR A 66 1.45 6.73 9.17
C THR A 66 1.29 8.03 8.39
N ASN A 67 2.20 8.30 7.45
CA ASN A 67 2.20 9.50 6.62
C ASN A 67 2.42 9.14 5.15
N TYR A 68 1.33 9.05 4.41
CA TYR A 68 1.35 8.63 3.00
C TYR A 68 2.21 9.54 2.13
N LYS A 69 2.12 10.87 2.31
CA LYS A 69 2.89 11.84 1.50
C LYS A 69 4.39 11.64 1.69
N ALA A 70 4.82 11.46 2.94
CA ALA A 70 6.24 11.23 3.25
C ALA A 70 6.73 9.89 2.71
N ASP A 71 5.94 8.82 2.83
CA ASP A 71 6.33 7.52 2.32
C ASP A 71 6.35 7.48 0.77
N PHE A 72 5.39 8.12 0.10
CA PHE A 72 5.43 8.27 -1.36
C PHE A 72 6.62 9.10 -1.84
N ALA A 73 7.01 10.16 -1.11
CA ALA A 73 8.21 10.95 -1.43
C ALA A 73 9.50 10.13 -1.31
N LYS A 74 9.54 9.13 -0.42
CA LYS A 74 10.67 8.21 -0.25
C LYS A 74 10.70 7.09 -1.30
N CYS A 75 9.64 6.89 -2.06
CA CYS A 75 9.60 5.90 -3.13
C CYS A 75 10.46 6.37 -4.30
N VAL A 76 11.74 6.00 -4.29
CA VAL A 76 12.67 6.29 -5.40
C VAL A 76 12.36 5.39 -6.58
N ASN A 77 12.28 5.98 -7.78
CA ASN A 77 12.13 5.22 -9.01
C ASN A 77 13.49 4.60 -9.39
N SER A 78 13.70 3.35 -9.00
CA SER A 78 14.92 2.59 -9.24
C SER A 78 14.59 1.26 -9.91
N ARG A 79 15.55 0.72 -10.69
CA ARG A 79 15.42 -0.59 -11.35
C ARG A 79 15.03 -1.71 -10.38
N HIS A 80 15.50 -1.62 -9.14
CA HIS A 80 15.17 -2.57 -8.07
C HIS A 80 13.69 -2.57 -7.68
N PHE A 81 13.00 -1.44 -7.88
CA PHE A 81 11.59 -1.26 -7.51
C PHE A 81 10.64 -1.29 -8.70
N LYS A 82 11.09 -1.78 -9.87
CA LYS A 82 10.27 -1.84 -11.08
C LYS A 82 8.95 -2.60 -10.89
N ALA A 83 8.96 -3.64 -10.06
CA ALA A 83 7.74 -4.39 -9.71
C ALA A 83 6.68 -3.53 -9.00
N TYR A 84 7.09 -2.45 -8.32
CA TYR A 84 6.19 -1.56 -7.59
C TYR A 84 5.57 -0.46 -8.48
N GLU A 85 6.11 -0.22 -9.68
CA GLU A 85 5.64 0.84 -10.59
C GLU A 85 4.15 0.71 -10.92
N GLN A 86 3.64 -0.52 -11.02
CA GLN A 86 2.24 -0.77 -11.34
C GLN A 86 1.32 -0.63 -10.13
N ILE A 87 1.77 -1.04 -8.93
CA ILE A 87 0.90 -1.09 -7.74
C ILE A 87 0.83 0.24 -6.99
N LEU A 88 1.93 1.02 -6.97
CA LEU A 88 1.98 2.28 -6.24
C LEU A 88 0.94 3.32 -6.71
N PRO A 89 0.64 3.48 -8.01
CA PRO A 89 -0.45 4.34 -8.47
C PRO A 89 -1.82 3.91 -7.92
N TRP A 90 -2.11 2.61 -7.84
CA TRP A 90 -3.34 2.09 -7.24
C TRP A 90 -3.38 2.39 -5.74
N CYS A 91 -2.27 2.15 -5.02
CA CYS A 91 -2.15 2.53 -3.62
C CYS A 91 -2.43 4.02 -3.42
N LYS A 92 -1.88 4.88 -4.28
CA LYS A 92 -2.09 6.33 -4.22
C LYS A 92 -3.57 6.67 -4.42
N LEU A 93 -4.22 6.09 -5.42
CA LEU A 93 -5.64 6.28 -5.70
C LEU A 93 -6.52 5.91 -4.49
N PHE A 94 -6.31 4.74 -3.89
CA PHE A 94 -7.09 4.27 -2.74
C PHE A 94 -6.79 5.05 -1.44
N LEU A 95 -5.52 5.38 -1.19
CA LEU A 95 -5.12 6.06 0.04
C LEU A 95 -5.49 7.54 0.03
N GLU A 96 -5.23 8.25 -1.07
CA GLU A 96 -5.53 9.68 -1.22
C GLU A 96 -7.00 9.96 -1.59
N LYS A 97 -7.81 8.91 -1.82
CA LYS A 97 -9.22 9.02 -2.28
C LYS A 97 -9.33 9.90 -3.54
N LEU A 98 -8.35 9.79 -4.43
CA LEU A 98 -8.35 10.54 -5.67
C LEU A 98 -9.46 9.99 -6.56
N THR A 99 -10.43 10.84 -6.90
CA THR A 99 -11.35 10.56 -7.99
C THR A 99 -10.64 10.97 -9.28
N PRO A 100 -10.36 10.05 -10.22
CA PRO A 100 -9.80 10.43 -11.51
C PRO A 100 -10.78 11.36 -12.22
N SER A 101 -10.44 12.63 -12.30
CA SER A 101 -11.22 13.64 -13.02
C SER A 101 -10.68 13.77 -14.45
N PRO A 102 -11.52 13.74 -15.48
CA PRO A 102 -11.09 13.95 -16.86
C PRO A 102 -10.72 15.42 -17.14
N TYR A 103 -11.07 16.35 -16.25
CA TYR A 103 -10.98 17.79 -16.50
C TYR A 103 -9.68 18.47 -16.02
N SER A 104 -8.85 17.80 -15.21
CA SER A 104 -7.56 18.37 -14.79
C SER A 104 -6.61 17.34 -14.17
N GLY A 105 -5.34 17.38 -14.58
CA GLY A 105 -4.24 16.60 -14.01
C GLY A 105 -3.29 16.03 -15.07
N SER A 106 -2.00 15.91 -14.74
CA SER A 106 -0.98 15.26 -15.59
C SER A 106 -0.92 13.73 -15.41
N SER A 107 -1.78 13.17 -14.56
CA SER A 107 -1.79 11.74 -14.26
C SER A 107 -2.61 10.97 -15.30
N LYS A 108 -2.00 9.96 -15.93
CA LYS A 108 -2.72 8.98 -16.76
C LYS A 108 -3.63 8.13 -15.87
N ALA A 109 -4.93 8.38 -15.92
CA ALA A 109 -5.92 7.52 -15.28
C ALA A 109 -6.43 6.49 -16.29
N SER A 110 -6.46 5.21 -15.91
CA SER A 110 -7.15 4.19 -16.70
C SER A 110 -8.65 4.45 -16.65
N ALA A 111 -9.28 4.60 -17.82
CA ALA A 111 -10.72 4.74 -17.90
C ALA A 111 -11.40 3.43 -17.48
N LEU A 112 -12.34 3.52 -16.54
CA LEU A 112 -13.18 2.41 -16.14
C LEU A 112 -14.50 2.53 -16.90
N LEU A 113 -14.62 1.80 -18.03
CA LEU A 113 -15.84 1.77 -18.81
C LEU A 113 -16.76 0.66 -18.32
N PHE A 114 -18.04 1.00 -18.18
CA PHE A 114 -19.10 0.06 -17.83
C PHE A 114 -20.12 0.01 -18.96
N ASP A 115 -20.72 -1.18 -19.15
CA ASP A 115 -21.93 -1.31 -19.96
C ASP A 115 -23.09 -0.62 -19.23
N MET A 116 -23.54 0.50 -19.79
CA MET A 116 -24.54 1.37 -19.16
C MET A 116 -25.88 0.67 -18.94
N ASN A 117 -26.23 -0.31 -19.78
CA ASN A 117 -27.48 -1.06 -19.61
C ASN A 117 -27.43 -1.91 -18.33
N LYS A 118 -26.35 -2.69 -18.18
CA LYS A 118 -26.15 -3.53 -16.98
C LYS A 118 -26.00 -2.69 -15.72
N LEU A 119 -25.30 -1.56 -15.82
CA LEU A 119 -25.15 -0.64 -14.70
C LEU A 119 -26.52 -0.13 -14.23
N PHE A 120 -27.34 0.35 -15.16
CA PHE A 120 -28.68 0.86 -14.88
C PHE A 120 -29.59 -0.22 -14.29
N GLU A 121 -29.65 -1.41 -14.89
CA GLU A 121 -30.43 -2.53 -14.38
C GLU A 121 -30.04 -2.90 -12.94
N SER A 122 -28.73 -3.00 -12.66
CA SER A 122 -28.23 -3.32 -11.32
C SER A 122 -28.59 -2.23 -10.29
N PHE A 123 -28.57 -0.97 -10.70
CA PHE A 123 -28.94 0.17 -9.86
C PHE A 123 -30.44 0.15 -9.53
N VAL A 124 -31.29 -0.05 -10.53
CA VAL A 124 -32.75 -0.14 -10.33
C VAL A 124 -33.09 -1.31 -9.42
N ALA A 125 -32.49 -2.49 -9.64
CA ALA A 125 -32.71 -3.66 -8.79
C ALA A 125 -32.28 -3.40 -7.33
N PHE A 126 -31.13 -2.75 -7.11
CA PHE A 126 -30.68 -2.34 -5.78
C PHE A 126 -31.65 -1.36 -5.12
N TYR A 127 -32.11 -0.35 -5.87
CA TYR A 127 -33.03 0.67 -5.37
C TYR A 127 -34.36 0.06 -4.93
N ILE A 128 -34.98 -0.76 -5.78
CA ILE A 128 -36.24 -1.45 -5.47
C ILE A 128 -36.09 -2.33 -4.21
N LYS A 129 -35.00 -3.11 -4.11
CA LYS A 129 -34.74 -3.96 -2.94
C LYS A 129 -34.65 -3.17 -1.63
N ASN A 130 -34.12 -1.96 -1.66
CA ASN A 130 -34.04 -1.11 -0.48
C ASN A 130 -35.38 -0.47 -0.12
N VAL A 131 -36.17 -0.05 -1.11
CA VAL A 131 -37.52 0.49 -0.88
C VAL A 131 -38.43 -0.57 -0.26
N VAL A 132 -38.43 -1.79 -0.80
CA VAL A 132 -39.26 -2.90 -0.31
C VAL A 132 -38.83 -3.39 1.08
N LYS A 133 -37.57 -3.22 1.48
CA LYS A 133 -37.10 -3.53 2.84
C LYS A 133 -37.54 -2.53 3.90
N ASN A 134 -37.92 -1.32 3.49
CA ASN A 134 -38.32 -0.22 4.39
C ASN A 134 -39.84 -0.10 4.54
N THR A 135 -40.61 -0.95 3.86
CA THR A 135 -42.06 -1.17 4.03
C THR A 135 -42.29 -2.46 4.79
#